data_AF-A0A1H8Q393-F1
#
_entry.id   AF-A0A1H8Q393-F1
#
_cell.length_a   1.000
_cell.length_b   1.000
_cell.length_c   1.000
_cell.angle_alpha   90.00
_cell.angle_beta   90.00
_cell.angle_gamma   90.00
#
_symmetry.space_group_name_H-M   'P 1'
#
loop_
_entity.id
_entity.type
_entity.pdbx_description
1 polymer ?
#
loop_
_entity_poly.entity_id
_entity_poly.type
_entity_poly.pdbx_seq_one_letter_code
_entity_poly.pdbx_strand_id
1 'polypeptide(L)'
;MFGLSPKPESQIVFRDSPLTEALRRGDFAIIFHWFFRCFVGAAIAGFVLLLAVGVMTTDSKLALRAVAISLFFAAACTVSGWLLGLLFGIPRTLARPQPIAATIAPASGGGTDASGRDNATAPATVTPAVASRVNTNLEDISDWLTKTLVGVGLTQLYFVPHYLWQSANKISTAANLGDHGGQTLILALFLYFAPAGFWLGYVGTRTILTKLFDEVERPPAAAINATLAPDALKIDPQGKLDKATTAEVKAADAALLRFPMTALSTPRELAAWGVANARNNNLDSAAVALQEATRADPSDPLFKQALAKVYTAQSRNDAALQVLQGDNDSEVALFNALYEAPPGGFTKAIEIGTRLAQQPGADANLNLHIWLASAYGQQHAYAIKTDNSELAAQARSNAIKEVEAALKISTMIAKPLLRGLWQATPGTADDDLSSIRKDDPDLSRLLL
;
A
#
# COMPACT_ATOMS: atom_id res chain seq x y z
N MET A 1 -49.63 -45.94 6.23
CA MET A 1 -49.86 -45.48 4.85
C MET A 1 -50.03 -43.97 4.94
N PHE A 2 -49.15 -43.05 4.58
CA PHE A 2 -47.85 -43.02 3.90
C PHE A 2 -47.04 -41.86 4.51
N GLY A 3 -45.75 -42.08 4.82
CA GLY A 3 -44.81 -41.01 5.11
C GLY A 3 -44.21 -40.47 3.81
N LEU A 4 -44.36 -39.17 3.55
CA LEU A 4 -43.65 -38.46 2.49
C LEU A 4 -42.73 -37.42 3.13
N SER A 5 -41.46 -37.79 3.24
CA SER A 5 -40.36 -36.86 3.52
C SER A 5 -40.05 -36.10 2.23
N PRO A 6 -39.92 -34.76 2.23
CA PRO A 6 -39.46 -34.03 1.06
C PRO A 6 -38.00 -34.39 0.78
N LYS A 7 -37.69 -34.75 -0.48
CA LYS A 7 -36.31 -34.96 -0.95
C LYS A 7 -35.52 -33.65 -0.82
N PRO A 8 -34.24 -33.68 -0.42
CA PRO A 8 -33.41 -32.49 -0.49
C PRO A 8 -33.17 -32.14 -1.96
N GLU A 9 -33.45 -30.88 -2.32
CA GLU A 9 -33.06 -30.31 -3.60
C GLU A 9 -31.55 -30.48 -3.76
N SER A 10 -31.15 -31.23 -4.79
CA SER A 10 -29.77 -31.27 -5.24
C SER A 10 -29.39 -29.87 -5.71
N GLN A 11 -28.71 -29.10 -4.86
CA GLN A 11 -28.02 -27.90 -5.32
C GLN A 11 -27.01 -28.34 -6.38
N ILE A 12 -27.34 -28.05 -7.64
CA ILE A 12 -26.39 -28.14 -8.75
C ILE A 12 -25.36 -27.04 -8.47
N VAL A 13 -24.25 -27.42 -7.83
CA VAL A 13 -23.07 -26.57 -7.75
C VAL A 13 -22.55 -26.43 -9.18
N PHE A 14 -22.96 -25.36 -9.87
CA PHE A 14 -22.30 -24.95 -11.10
C PHE A 14 -20.86 -24.66 -10.72
N ARG A 15 -19.96 -25.57 -11.09
CA ARG A 15 -18.53 -25.38 -10.93
C ARG A 15 -18.17 -24.21 -11.83
N ASP A 16 -17.99 -23.02 -11.24
CA ASP A 16 -17.60 -21.82 -11.96
C ASP A 16 -16.41 -22.15 -12.86
N SER A 17 -16.49 -21.82 -14.14
CA SER A 17 -15.39 -22.07 -15.06
C SER A 17 -14.14 -21.32 -14.57
N PRO A 18 -12.92 -21.80 -14.84
CA PRO A 18 -11.70 -21.09 -14.46
C PRO A 18 -11.69 -19.62 -14.92
N LEU A 19 -12.34 -19.34 -16.05
CA LEU A 19 -12.56 -17.99 -16.58
C LEU A 19 -13.43 -17.14 -15.65
N THR A 20 -14.53 -17.69 -15.14
CA THR A 20 -15.49 -17.00 -14.26
C THR A 20 -14.86 -16.64 -12.92
N GLU A 21 -14.09 -17.55 -12.34
CA GLU A 21 -13.39 -17.33 -11.06
C GLU A 21 -12.25 -16.32 -11.21
N ALA A 22 -11.48 -16.38 -12.29
CA ALA A 22 -10.42 -15.41 -12.56
C ALA A 22 -10.95 -13.99 -12.85
N LEU A 23 -12.07 -13.87 -13.57
CA LEU A 23 -12.75 -12.58 -13.76
C LEU A 23 -13.23 -12.00 -12.42
N ARG A 24 -13.74 -12.83 -11.52
CA ARG A 24 -14.16 -12.43 -10.16
C ARG A 24 -12.97 -11.93 -9.32
N ARG A 25 -11.76 -12.48 -9.54
CA ARG A 25 -10.51 -12.07 -8.89
C ARG A 25 -9.79 -10.92 -9.57
N GLY A 26 -10.34 -10.35 -10.65
CA GLY A 26 -9.69 -9.29 -11.43
C GLY A 26 -8.43 -9.76 -12.18
N ASP A 27 -8.27 -11.08 -12.38
CA ASP A 27 -7.14 -11.61 -13.13
C ASP A 27 -7.42 -11.67 -14.64
N PHE A 28 -7.34 -10.50 -15.28
CA PHE A 28 -7.60 -10.36 -16.71
C PHE A 28 -6.54 -11.03 -17.60
N ALA A 29 -5.41 -11.48 -17.05
CA ALA A 29 -4.40 -12.25 -17.80
C ALA A 29 -5.00 -13.56 -18.35
N ILE A 30 -6.05 -14.10 -17.71
CA ILE A 30 -6.72 -15.30 -18.20
C ILE A 30 -7.34 -15.12 -19.59
N ILE A 31 -7.81 -13.91 -19.92
CA ILE A 31 -8.41 -13.59 -21.21
C ILE A 31 -7.34 -13.71 -22.30
N PHE A 32 -6.14 -13.18 -22.03
CA PHE A 32 -4.99 -13.32 -22.90
C PHE A 32 -4.63 -14.80 -23.12
N HIS A 33 -4.52 -15.58 -22.05
CA HIS A 33 -4.19 -17.01 -22.15
C HIS A 33 -5.24 -17.82 -22.92
N TRP A 34 -6.53 -17.57 -22.69
CA TRP A 34 -7.62 -18.22 -23.41
C TRP A 34 -7.54 -17.93 -24.92
N PHE A 35 -7.46 -16.66 -25.29
CA PHE A 35 -7.37 -16.27 -26.70
C PHE A 35 -6.11 -16.84 -27.36
N PHE A 36 -4.95 -16.75 -26.69
CA PHE A 36 -3.70 -17.29 -27.20
C PHE A 36 -3.82 -18.78 -27.53
N ARG A 37 -4.43 -19.57 -26.64
CA ARG A 37 -4.66 -21.00 -26.87
C ARG A 37 -5.60 -21.26 -28.04
N CYS A 38 -6.72 -20.54 -28.13
CA CYS A 38 -7.66 -20.67 -29.24
C CYS A 38 -7.03 -20.28 -30.59
N PHE A 39 -6.27 -19.18 -30.62
CA PHE A 39 -5.57 -18.69 -31.79
C PHE A 39 -4.51 -19.69 -32.27
N VAL A 40 -3.63 -20.16 -31.38
CA VAL A 40 -2.61 -21.16 -31.74
C VAL A 40 -3.26 -22.46 -32.18
N GLY A 41 -4.33 -22.91 -31.49
CA GLY A 41 -5.06 -24.12 -31.87
C GLY A 41 -5.69 -24.05 -33.26
N ALA A 42 -6.36 -22.94 -33.58
CA ALA A 42 -6.94 -22.71 -34.90
C ALA A 42 -5.87 -22.56 -35.99
N ALA A 43 -4.73 -21.90 -35.70
CA ALA A 43 -3.60 -21.80 -36.62
C ALA A 43 -3.02 -23.18 -36.94
N ILE A 44 -2.76 -24.01 -35.93
CA ILE A 44 -2.25 -25.39 -36.11
C ILE A 44 -3.24 -26.20 -36.95
N ALA A 45 -4.53 -26.16 -36.63
CA ALA A 45 -5.56 -26.87 -37.39
C ALA A 45 -5.60 -26.42 -38.87
N GLY A 46 -5.49 -25.11 -39.12
CA GLY A 46 -5.43 -24.55 -40.47
C GLY A 46 -4.20 -25.01 -41.27
N PHE A 47 -3.01 -25.03 -40.65
CA PHE A 47 -1.80 -25.52 -41.31
C PHE A 47 -1.82 -27.03 -41.56
N VAL A 48 -2.38 -27.81 -40.62
CA VAL A 48 -2.57 -29.26 -40.81
C VAL A 48 -3.54 -29.52 -41.96
N LEU A 49 -4.64 -28.77 -42.05
CA LEU A 49 -5.59 -28.89 -43.16
C LEU A 49 -4.94 -28.50 -44.50
N LEU A 50 -4.17 -27.40 -44.53
CA LEU A 50 -3.43 -26.97 -45.72
C LEU A 50 -2.44 -28.03 -46.19
N LEU A 51 -1.69 -28.63 -45.26
CA LEU A 51 -0.76 -29.71 -45.57
C LEU A 51 -1.50 -30.96 -46.07
N ALA A 52 -2.60 -31.35 -45.41
CA ALA A 52 -3.41 -32.51 -45.80
C ALA A 52 -3.97 -32.36 -47.22
N VAL A 53 -4.56 -31.20 -47.54
CA VAL A 53 -5.04 -30.88 -48.89
C VAL A 53 -3.89 -30.89 -49.91
N GLY A 54 -2.73 -30.32 -49.55
CA GLY A 54 -1.57 -30.30 -50.43
C GLY A 54 -0.96 -31.67 -50.70
N VAL A 55 -1.00 -32.61 -49.73
CA VAL A 55 -0.53 -33.99 -49.93
C VAL A 55 -1.51 -34.81 -50.77
N MET A 56 -2.81 -34.47 -50.73
CA MET A 56 -3.85 -35.10 -51.54
C MET A 56 -3.82 -34.66 -53.01
N THR A 57 -3.22 -33.50 -53.31
CA THR A 57 -2.94 -33.07 -54.68
C THR A 57 -1.53 -33.54 -55.06
N THR A 58 -1.34 -34.06 -56.27
CA THR A 58 -0.23 -34.95 -56.68
C THR A 58 1.21 -34.36 -56.59
N ASP A 59 1.39 -33.14 -56.08
CA ASP A 59 2.67 -32.43 -55.96
C ASP A 59 3.02 -32.11 -54.49
N SER A 60 3.71 -33.04 -53.84
CA SER A 60 4.18 -32.90 -52.46
C SER A 60 5.21 -31.77 -52.27
N LYS A 61 5.93 -31.38 -53.32
CA LYS A 61 6.89 -30.26 -53.25
C LYS A 61 6.16 -28.92 -53.22
N LEU A 62 5.09 -28.79 -54.00
CA LEU A 62 4.21 -27.62 -53.96
C LEU A 62 3.55 -27.48 -52.60
N ALA A 63 3.05 -28.58 -52.02
CA ALA A 63 2.45 -28.60 -50.68
C ALA A 63 3.41 -28.12 -49.59
N LEU A 64 4.63 -28.66 -49.57
CA LEU A 64 5.65 -28.28 -48.59
C LEU A 64 6.04 -26.80 -48.72
N ARG A 65 6.19 -26.32 -49.97
CA ARG A 65 6.48 -24.91 -50.26
C ARG A 65 5.34 -24.00 -49.79
N ALA A 66 4.10 -24.36 -50.07
CA ALA A 66 2.93 -23.58 -49.67
C ALA A 66 2.83 -23.47 -48.14
N VAL A 67 3.03 -24.56 -47.41
CA VAL A 67 3.04 -24.56 -45.94
C VAL A 67 4.20 -23.73 -45.39
N ALA A 68 5.41 -23.90 -45.91
CA ALA A 68 6.59 -23.17 -45.43
C ALA A 68 6.44 -21.65 -45.61
N ILE A 69 6.00 -21.20 -46.78
CA ILE A 69 5.79 -19.77 -47.07
C ILE A 69 4.61 -19.22 -46.26
N SER A 70 3.54 -20.00 -46.11
CA SER A 70 2.40 -19.61 -45.29
C SER A 70 2.78 -19.45 -43.82
N LEU A 71 3.61 -20.34 -43.27
CA LEU A 71 4.09 -20.25 -41.90
C LEU A 71 4.99 -19.04 -41.70
N PHE A 72 5.92 -18.79 -42.62
CA PHE A 72 6.80 -17.62 -42.57
C PHE A 72 6.01 -16.32 -42.66
N PHE A 73 5.05 -16.23 -43.59
CA PHE A 73 4.21 -15.06 -43.76
C PHE A 73 3.26 -14.84 -42.59
N ALA A 74 2.68 -15.91 -42.05
CA ALA A 74 1.87 -15.86 -40.83
C ALA A 74 2.69 -15.34 -39.64
N ALA A 75 3.90 -15.85 -39.43
CA ALA A 75 4.80 -15.38 -38.37
C ALA A 75 5.14 -13.89 -38.54
N ALA A 76 5.48 -13.46 -39.77
CA ALA A 76 5.76 -12.07 -40.07
C ALA A 76 4.54 -11.16 -39.80
N CYS A 77 3.34 -11.61 -40.18
CA CYS A 77 2.08 -10.90 -39.90
C CYS A 77 1.82 -10.80 -38.40
N THR A 78 1.97 -11.89 -37.66
CA THR A 78 1.78 -11.90 -36.20
C THR A 78 2.78 -11.02 -35.49
N VAL A 79 4.07 -11.07 -35.83
CA VAL A 79 5.09 -10.20 -35.21
C VAL A 79 4.82 -8.73 -35.54
N SER A 80 4.49 -8.42 -36.79
CA SER A 80 4.18 -7.04 -37.21
C SER A 80 2.95 -6.51 -36.47
N GLY A 81 1.88 -7.31 -36.40
CA GLY A 81 0.70 -7.01 -35.61
C GLY A 81 1.04 -6.81 -34.14
N TRP A 82 1.81 -7.74 -33.55
CA TRP A 82 2.20 -7.69 -32.14
C TRP A 82 3.00 -6.46 -31.77
N LEU A 83 3.96 -6.04 -32.61
CA LEU A 83 4.73 -4.81 -32.41
C LEU A 83 3.83 -3.58 -32.42
N LEU A 84 2.86 -3.51 -33.35
CA LEU A 84 1.85 -2.45 -33.34
C LEU A 84 1.00 -2.53 -32.07
N GLY A 85 0.51 -3.72 -31.72
CA GLY A 85 -0.27 -3.95 -30.50
C GLY A 85 0.45 -3.46 -29.25
N LEU A 86 1.76 -3.75 -29.13
CA LEU A 86 2.62 -3.26 -28.06
C LEU A 86 2.65 -1.73 -28.02
N LEU A 87 2.90 -1.09 -29.16
CA LEU A 87 2.95 0.37 -29.28
C LEU A 87 1.64 1.04 -28.80
N PHE A 88 0.49 0.44 -29.14
CA PHE A 88 -0.82 0.91 -28.69
C PHE A 88 -1.21 0.47 -27.27
N GLY A 89 -0.50 -0.52 -26.72
CA GLY A 89 -0.82 -1.16 -25.44
C GLY A 89 -0.11 -0.56 -24.22
N ILE A 90 0.86 0.34 -24.42
CA ILE A 90 1.62 0.96 -23.32
C ILE A 90 0.67 1.78 -22.41
N PRO A 91 0.61 1.50 -21.09
CA PRO A 91 -0.30 2.18 -20.17
C PRO A 91 0.02 3.67 -20.00
N ARG A 92 -1.00 4.52 -20.11
CA ARG A 92 -0.89 6.00 -20.02
C ARG A 92 -0.92 6.55 -18.58
N THR A 93 -1.15 5.72 -17.57
CA THR A 93 -1.26 6.17 -16.17
C THR A 93 0.09 6.47 -15.53
N LEU A 94 1.20 6.09 -16.17
CA LEU A 94 2.55 6.58 -15.88
C LEU A 94 2.76 8.05 -16.33
N ALA A 95 1.87 8.57 -17.18
CA ALA A 95 2.03 9.86 -17.87
C ALA A 95 1.66 11.11 -17.06
N ARG A 96 1.54 11.03 -15.71
CA ARG A 96 1.39 12.25 -14.91
C ARG A 96 1.77 12.04 -13.44
N PRO A 97 2.92 12.54 -12.96
CA PRO A 97 2.92 13.15 -11.65
C PRO A 97 1.89 14.27 -11.74
N GLN A 98 0.75 14.15 -11.05
CA GLN A 98 0.01 15.37 -10.74
C GLN A 98 1.01 16.23 -9.98
N PRO A 99 1.37 17.43 -10.47
CA PRO A 99 1.96 18.38 -9.55
C PRO A 99 0.88 18.56 -8.49
N ILE A 100 1.23 18.25 -7.24
CA ILE A 100 0.53 18.78 -6.09
C ILE A 100 0.53 20.27 -6.35
N ALA A 101 -0.59 20.79 -6.86
CA ALA A 101 -0.79 22.20 -6.98
C ALA A 101 -0.75 22.67 -5.53
N ALA A 102 0.39 23.23 -5.13
CA ALA A 102 0.44 24.09 -3.98
C ALA A 102 -0.57 25.19 -4.28
N THR A 103 -1.78 25.03 -3.73
CA THR A 103 -2.82 26.04 -3.73
C THR A 103 -2.29 27.19 -2.90
N ILE A 104 -1.45 28.04 -3.50
CA ILE A 104 -1.19 29.36 -2.95
C ILE A 104 -2.47 30.14 -3.22
N ALA A 105 -3.39 30.05 -2.26
CA ALA A 105 -4.49 31.00 -2.16
C ALA A 105 -3.88 32.41 -2.07
N PRO A 106 -4.29 33.37 -2.91
CA PRO A 106 -3.93 34.76 -2.68
C PRO A 106 -4.68 35.22 -1.43
N ALA A 107 -3.96 35.44 -0.34
CA ALA A 107 -4.48 36.15 0.82
C ALA A 107 -4.78 37.60 0.40
N SER A 108 -6.05 37.91 0.22
CA SER A 108 -6.57 39.28 0.22
C SER A 108 -6.61 39.79 1.67
N GLY A 109 -5.85 40.85 1.97
CA GLY A 109 -5.92 41.57 3.23
C GLY A 109 -4.85 42.65 3.31
N GLY A 110 -5.27 43.91 3.13
CA GLY A 110 -4.38 45.07 3.05
C GLY A 110 -3.73 45.47 4.38
N GLY A 111 -2.59 46.16 4.23
CA GLY A 111 -1.85 46.82 5.30
C GLY A 111 -0.66 47.55 4.70
N THR A 112 -0.90 48.75 4.18
CA THR A 112 0.15 49.72 3.89
C THR A 112 0.77 50.16 5.21
N ASP A 113 2.08 49.98 5.39
CA ASP A 113 2.91 50.93 6.12
C ASP A 113 4.38 50.79 5.71
N ALA A 114 5.01 51.96 5.56
CA ALA A 114 6.35 52.16 5.03
C ALA A 114 7.41 52.11 6.13
N SER A 115 8.52 51.41 5.90
CA SER A 115 9.89 51.91 6.15
C SER A 115 10.90 50.80 5.85
N GLY A 116 11.84 51.12 4.95
CA GLY A 116 12.86 50.19 4.51
C GLY A 116 13.89 49.86 5.60
N ARG A 117 14.42 48.65 5.51
CA ARG A 117 15.85 48.37 5.62
C ARG A 117 16.13 47.00 5.02
N ASP A 118 16.93 47.05 3.96
CA ASP A 118 17.56 45.90 3.34
C ASP A 118 18.38 45.13 4.39
N ASN A 119 18.15 43.82 4.46
CA ASN A 119 19.21 42.90 4.84
C ASN A 119 19.14 41.68 3.94
N ALA A 120 20.01 41.70 2.94
CA ALA A 120 20.37 40.57 2.12
C ALA A 120 21.01 39.50 3.00
N THR A 121 20.40 38.32 3.07
CA THR A 121 21.11 37.08 3.43
C THR A 121 20.53 35.92 2.65
N ALA A 122 21.33 35.44 1.70
CA ALA A 122 21.35 34.13 1.05
C ALA A 122 20.04 33.62 0.39
N PRO A 123 19.99 33.48 -0.95
CA PRO A 123 19.02 32.58 -1.56
C PRO A 123 19.37 31.16 -1.13
N ALA A 124 18.49 30.56 -0.32
CA ALA A 124 18.49 29.12 -0.07
C ALA A 124 18.48 28.41 -1.43
N THR A 125 19.63 27.84 -1.78
CA THR A 125 19.78 27.04 -2.98
C THR A 125 19.02 25.75 -2.70
N VAL A 126 17.73 25.74 -3.07
CA VAL A 126 16.94 24.52 -3.17
C VAL A 126 17.64 23.70 -4.24
N THR A 127 18.51 22.80 -3.80
CA THR A 127 19.06 21.77 -4.65
C THR A 127 17.86 20.89 -4.97
N PRO A 128 17.36 20.86 -6.22
CA PRO A 128 16.25 19.97 -6.54
C PRO A 128 16.80 18.56 -6.36
N ALA A 129 16.25 17.85 -5.37
CA ALA A 129 16.48 16.44 -5.20
C ALA A 129 16.29 15.79 -6.57
N VAL A 130 17.31 15.05 -7.02
CA VAL A 130 17.27 14.22 -8.21
C VAL A 130 16.29 13.09 -7.90
N ALA A 131 14.99 13.42 -7.98
CA ALA A 131 13.95 12.42 -8.14
C ALA A 131 14.38 11.62 -9.38
N SER A 132 14.48 10.31 -9.20
CA SER A 132 14.64 9.35 -10.28
C SER A 132 13.58 9.66 -11.34
N ARG A 133 13.97 10.47 -12.32
CA ARG A 133 13.20 10.71 -13.53
C ARG A 133 13.21 9.38 -14.26
N VAL A 134 12.18 8.56 -14.00
CA VAL A 134 11.81 7.50 -14.94
C VAL A 134 11.75 8.20 -16.30
N ASN A 135 12.46 7.65 -17.27
CA ASN A 135 12.72 8.29 -18.55
C ASN A 135 11.42 8.52 -19.34
N THR A 136 10.72 9.63 -19.06
CA THR A 136 9.53 10.06 -19.82
C THR A 136 9.84 10.32 -21.30
N ASN A 137 11.11 10.46 -21.67
CA ASN A 137 11.54 10.62 -23.05
C ASN A 137 11.03 9.51 -23.97
N LEU A 138 11.08 8.24 -23.56
CA LEU A 138 10.62 7.14 -24.42
C LEU A 138 9.09 7.08 -24.49
N GLU A 139 8.42 7.46 -23.40
CA GLU A 139 6.95 7.51 -23.31
C GLU A 139 6.39 8.64 -24.18
N ASP A 140 6.99 9.83 -24.10
CA ASP A 140 6.65 11.00 -24.91
C ASP A 140 6.87 10.73 -26.40
N ILE A 141 7.99 10.08 -26.75
CA ILE A 141 8.28 9.63 -28.12
C ILE A 141 7.24 8.61 -28.58
N SER A 142 6.79 7.68 -27.73
CA SER A 142 5.78 6.68 -28.07
C SER A 142 4.38 7.28 -28.26
N ASP A 143 3.97 8.24 -27.43
CA ASP A 143 2.69 8.96 -27.58
C ASP A 143 2.70 9.82 -28.85
N TRP A 144 3.81 10.51 -29.12
CA TRP A 144 3.99 11.23 -30.38
C TRP A 144 3.96 10.30 -31.60
N LEU A 145 4.67 9.16 -31.53
CA LEU A 145 4.73 8.18 -32.62
C LEU A 145 3.36 7.56 -32.89
N THR A 146 2.61 7.17 -31.85
CA THR A 146 1.25 6.62 -32.00
C THR A 146 0.29 7.64 -32.61
N LYS A 147 0.32 8.90 -32.17
CA LYS A 147 -0.52 9.97 -32.75
C LYS A 147 -0.19 10.22 -34.22
N THR A 148 1.09 10.29 -34.58
CA THR A 148 1.52 10.45 -35.97
C THR A 148 1.10 9.24 -36.81
N LEU A 149 1.31 8.02 -36.32
CA LEU A 149 0.98 6.79 -37.04
C LEU A 149 -0.52 6.63 -37.26
N VAL A 150 -1.35 6.95 -36.25
CA VAL A 150 -2.82 6.97 -36.41
C VAL A 150 -3.25 8.07 -37.37
N GLY A 151 -2.70 9.28 -37.24
CA GLY A 151 -3.06 10.42 -38.08
C GLY A 151 -2.76 10.16 -39.56
N VAL A 152 -1.53 9.74 -39.88
CA VAL A 152 -1.13 9.37 -41.24
C VAL A 152 -1.88 8.13 -41.72
N GLY A 153 -2.02 7.11 -40.86
CA GLY A 153 -2.74 5.87 -41.19
C GLY A 153 -4.19 6.10 -41.58
N LEU A 154 -4.90 7.01 -40.89
CA LEU A 154 -6.30 7.32 -41.19
C LEU A 154 -6.45 7.98 -42.57
N THR A 155 -5.50 8.84 -42.97
CA THR A 155 -5.52 9.45 -44.31
C THR A 155 -5.21 8.46 -45.44
N GLN A 156 -4.45 7.40 -45.15
CA GLN A 156 -4.01 6.42 -46.14
C GLN A 156 -4.85 5.14 -46.16
N LEU A 157 -5.83 5.01 -45.25
CA LEU A 157 -6.63 3.80 -45.06
C LEU A 157 -7.35 3.35 -46.33
N TYR A 158 -7.75 4.30 -47.18
CA TYR A 158 -8.39 4.03 -48.47
C TYR A 158 -7.54 3.18 -49.43
N PHE A 159 -6.21 3.31 -49.38
CA PHE A 159 -5.32 2.56 -50.27
C PHE A 159 -4.96 1.15 -49.76
N VAL A 160 -5.25 0.85 -48.50
CA VAL A 160 -4.85 -0.41 -47.85
C VAL A 160 -5.38 -1.64 -48.58
N PRO A 161 -6.68 -1.75 -48.96
CA PRO A 161 -7.18 -2.93 -49.67
C PRO A 161 -6.45 -3.18 -50.99
N HIS A 162 -6.12 -2.12 -51.71
CA HIS A 162 -5.41 -2.20 -52.99
C HIS A 162 -3.99 -2.71 -52.82
N TYR A 163 -3.23 -2.18 -51.86
CA TYR A 163 -1.86 -2.64 -51.59
C TYR A 163 -1.83 -4.08 -51.06
N LEU A 164 -2.80 -4.46 -50.23
CA LEU A 164 -2.93 -5.84 -49.75
C LEU A 164 -3.19 -6.81 -50.91
N TRP A 165 -4.13 -6.46 -51.80
CA TRP A 165 -4.42 -7.25 -52.98
C TRP A 165 -3.18 -7.43 -53.87
N GLN A 166 -2.49 -6.33 -54.20
CA GLN A 166 -1.27 -6.39 -55.03
C GLN A 166 -0.14 -7.18 -54.36
N SER A 167 0.08 -6.99 -53.06
CA SER A 167 1.13 -7.68 -52.31
C SER A 167 0.86 -9.17 -52.23
N ALA A 168 -0.40 -9.55 -51.99
CA ALA A 168 -0.80 -10.95 -52.00
C ALA A 168 -0.57 -11.61 -53.37
N ASN A 169 -0.84 -10.88 -54.46
CA ASN A 169 -0.55 -11.38 -55.80
C ASN A 169 0.97 -11.58 -55.99
N LYS A 170 1.78 -10.56 -55.68
CA LYS A 170 3.25 -10.62 -55.81
C LYS A 170 3.86 -11.78 -55.01
N ILE A 171 3.42 -11.96 -53.76
CA ILE A 171 3.88 -13.05 -52.90
C ILE A 171 3.44 -14.39 -53.48
N SER A 172 2.18 -14.52 -53.89
CA SER A 172 1.65 -15.75 -54.51
C SER A 172 2.43 -16.15 -55.76
N THR A 173 2.72 -15.20 -56.64
CA THR A 173 3.51 -15.43 -57.87
C THR A 173 4.96 -15.80 -57.54
N ALA A 174 5.63 -15.05 -56.66
CA ALA A 174 7.01 -15.34 -56.24
C ALA A 174 7.11 -16.71 -55.53
N ALA A 175 6.07 -17.07 -54.80
CA ALA A 175 5.92 -18.34 -54.10
C ALA A 175 5.41 -19.48 -55.02
N ASN A 176 5.14 -19.22 -56.30
CA ASN A 176 4.61 -20.18 -57.27
C ASN A 176 3.46 -21.03 -56.71
N LEU A 177 2.52 -20.39 -56.00
CA LEU A 177 1.42 -21.08 -55.30
C LEU A 177 0.28 -21.51 -56.24
N GLY A 178 0.46 -21.39 -57.55
CA GLY A 178 -0.51 -21.76 -58.59
C GLY A 178 -1.67 -20.77 -58.75
N ASP A 179 -2.36 -20.87 -59.88
CA ASP A 179 -3.42 -19.95 -60.31
C ASP A 179 -4.76 -20.11 -59.55
N HIS A 180 -4.88 -21.10 -58.65
CA HIS A 180 -6.17 -21.56 -58.12
C HIS A 180 -6.45 -21.16 -56.66
N GLY A 181 -5.75 -20.15 -56.13
CA GLY A 181 -6.10 -19.59 -54.81
C GLY A 181 -4.94 -19.09 -53.95
N GLY A 182 -3.70 -19.08 -54.44
CA GLY A 182 -2.54 -18.61 -53.67
C GLY A 182 -2.68 -17.17 -53.17
N GLN A 183 -3.23 -16.26 -53.99
CA GLN A 183 -3.49 -14.88 -53.58
C GLN A 183 -4.53 -14.82 -52.43
N THR A 184 -5.60 -15.60 -52.52
CA THR A 184 -6.63 -15.69 -51.48
C THR A 184 -6.07 -16.25 -50.18
N LEU A 185 -5.18 -17.24 -50.25
CA LEU A 185 -4.47 -17.79 -49.09
C LEU A 185 -3.63 -16.71 -48.40
N ILE A 186 -2.81 -15.97 -49.14
CA ILE A 186 -1.99 -14.89 -48.57
C ILE A 186 -2.85 -13.80 -47.93
N LEU A 187 -3.98 -13.43 -48.55
CA LEU A 187 -4.94 -12.48 -47.96
C LEU A 187 -5.56 -13.02 -46.67
N ALA A 188 -5.98 -14.29 -46.65
CA ALA A 188 -6.55 -14.92 -45.45
C ALA A 188 -5.54 -14.98 -44.30
N LEU A 189 -4.27 -15.31 -44.59
CA LEU A 189 -3.20 -15.29 -43.61
C LEU A 189 -3.00 -13.88 -43.03
N PHE A 190 -2.97 -12.85 -43.87
CA PHE A 190 -2.84 -11.47 -43.39
C PHE A 190 -4.01 -11.07 -42.48
N LEU A 191 -5.25 -11.28 -42.95
CA LEU A 191 -6.47 -10.91 -42.23
C LEU A 191 -6.65 -11.67 -40.91
N TYR A 192 -6.07 -12.86 -40.77
CA TYR A 192 -6.10 -13.63 -39.54
C TYR A 192 -4.95 -13.29 -38.60
N PHE A 193 -3.71 -13.41 -39.08
CA PHE A 193 -2.51 -13.37 -38.23
C PHE A 193 -2.11 -11.95 -37.83
N ALA A 194 -2.35 -10.92 -38.65
CA ALA A 194 -1.98 -9.55 -38.30
C ALA A 194 -2.90 -8.94 -37.22
N PRO A 195 -4.25 -8.98 -37.35
CA PRO A 195 -5.13 -8.51 -36.28
C PRO A 195 -5.00 -9.32 -34.98
N ALA A 196 -4.79 -10.63 -35.08
CA ALA A 196 -4.57 -11.47 -33.91
C ALA A 196 -3.25 -11.13 -33.20
N GLY A 197 -2.16 -10.92 -33.96
CA GLY A 197 -0.90 -10.42 -33.42
C GLY A 197 -1.08 -9.08 -32.70
N PHE A 198 -1.79 -8.13 -33.34
CA PHE A 198 -2.14 -6.84 -32.73
C PHE A 198 -2.89 -7.00 -31.42
N TRP A 199 -3.94 -7.84 -31.41
CA TRP A 199 -4.71 -8.09 -30.20
C TRP A 199 -3.85 -8.69 -29.09
N LEU A 200 -3.00 -9.67 -29.40
CA LEU A 200 -2.07 -10.29 -28.44
C LEU A 200 -1.09 -9.27 -27.87
N GLY A 201 -0.48 -8.44 -28.71
CA GLY A 201 0.45 -7.39 -28.28
C GLY A 201 -0.25 -6.36 -27.39
N TYR A 202 -1.42 -5.90 -27.82
CA TYR A 202 -2.20 -4.89 -27.10
C TYR A 202 -2.69 -5.38 -25.74
N VAL A 203 -3.39 -6.52 -25.71
CA VAL A 203 -3.96 -7.07 -24.47
C VAL A 203 -2.85 -7.57 -23.56
N GLY A 204 -1.83 -8.23 -24.09
CA GLY A 204 -0.68 -8.70 -23.31
C GLY A 204 0.04 -7.55 -22.61
N THR A 205 0.37 -6.48 -23.34
CA THR A 205 0.98 -5.27 -22.77
C THR A 205 0.07 -4.65 -21.71
N ARG A 206 -1.22 -4.46 -22.01
CA ARG A 206 -2.14 -3.77 -21.09
C ARG A 206 -2.49 -4.55 -19.83
N THR A 207 -2.47 -5.88 -19.87
CA THR A 207 -2.86 -6.73 -18.73
C THR A 207 -1.67 -7.26 -17.92
N ILE A 208 -0.57 -7.62 -18.57
CA ILE A 208 0.59 -8.24 -17.92
C ILE A 208 1.62 -7.17 -17.54
N LEU A 209 1.97 -6.28 -18.48
CA LEU A 209 3.03 -5.29 -18.24
C LEU A 209 2.60 -4.23 -17.22
N THR A 210 1.34 -3.78 -17.28
CA THR A 210 0.77 -2.87 -16.27
C THR A 210 0.84 -3.45 -14.86
N LYS A 211 0.46 -4.73 -14.68
CA LYS A 211 0.54 -5.41 -13.38
C LYS A 211 1.98 -5.53 -12.88
N LEU A 212 2.91 -5.86 -13.78
CA LEU A 212 4.33 -5.98 -13.45
C LEU A 212 4.91 -4.64 -12.98
N PHE A 213 4.56 -3.54 -13.64
CA PHE A 213 4.98 -2.21 -13.21
C PHE A 213 4.35 -1.83 -11.87
N ASP A 214 3.04 -2.04 -11.69
CA ASP A 214 2.36 -1.76 -10.42
C ASP A 214 3.00 -2.53 -9.24
N GLU A 215 3.40 -3.80 -9.45
CA GLU A 215 4.05 -4.62 -8.43
C GLU A 215 5.47 -4.16 -8.08
N VAL A 216 6.19 -3.62 -9.06
CA VAL A 216 7.57 -3.12 -8.88
C VAL A 216 7.59 -1.69 -8.34
N GLU A 217 6.57 -0.89 -8.64
CA GLU A 217 6.54 0.53 -8.32
C GLU A 217 5.72 0.86 -7.07
N ARG A 218 4.76 0.01 -6.69
CA ARG A 218 3.84 0.28 -5.57
C ARG A 218 3.87 -0.80 -4.50
N PRO A 219 3.76 -0.42 -3.22
CA PRO A 219 3.64 -1.39 -2.15
C PRO A 219 2.37 -2.23 -2.26
N PRO A 220 2.40 -3.53 -1.87
CA PRO A 220 1.22 -4.37 -1.88
C PRO A 220 0.13 -3.82 -0.95
N ALA A 221 -1.11 -3.72 -1.43
CA ALA A 221 -2.25 -3.25 -0.64
C ALA A 221 -2.47 -4.07 0.65
N ALA A 222 -2.20 -5.38 0.60
CA ALA A 222 -2.25 -6.25 1.77
C ALA A 222 -1.21 -5.84 2.84
N ALA A 223 0.00 -5.44 2.44
CA ALA A 223 1.02 -4.98 3.36
C ALA A 223 0.65 -3.64 4.00
N ILE A 224 0.07 -2.71 3.21
CA ILE A 224 -0.45 -1.44 3.72
C ILE A 224 -1.54 -1.69 4.78
N ASN A 225 -2.49 -2.57 4.49
CA ASN A 225 -3.59 -2.85 5.41
C ASN A 225 -3.12 -3.57 6.69
N ALA A 226 -2.19 -4.52 6.59
CA ALA A 226 -1.64 -5.20 7.75
C ALA A 226 -0.85 -4.26 8.66
N THR A 227 -0.10 -3.31 8.10
CA THR A 227 0.71 -2.36 8.86
C THR A 227 -0.09 -1.22 9.49
N LEU A 228 -1.20 -0.82 8.86
CA LEU A 228 -2.13 0.20 9.35
C LEU A 228 -3.34 -0.39 10.09
N ALA A 229 -3.35 -1.70 10.37
CA ALA A 229 -4.38 -2.28 11.20
C ALA A 229 -4.40 -1.58 12.58
N PRO A 230 -5.58 -1.46 13.21
CA PRO A 230 -5.65 -1.06 14.61
C PRO A 230 -4.66 -1.89 15.43
N ASP A 231 -4.00 -1.28 16.41
CA ASP A 231 -3.03 -1.95 17.28
C ASP A 231 -1.73 -2.46 16.63
N ALA A 232 -1.50 -2.24 15.32
CA ALA A 232 -0.28 -2.70 14.65
C ALA A 232 1.00 -2.01 15.18
N LEU A 233 0.89 -0.77 15.65
CA LEU A 233 1.98 -0.02 16.29
C LEU A 233 1.61 0.29 17.73
N LYS A 234 2.38 -0.20 18.69
CA LYS A 234 2.19 0.00 20.13
C LYS A 234 3.43 0.60 20.75
N ILE A 235 3.23 1.33 21.84
CA ILE A 235 4.31 1.71 22.76
C ILE A 235 4.25 0.78 23.97
N ASP A 236 5.41 0.42 24.51
CA ASP A 236 5.54 -0.31 25.77
C ASP A 236 5.25 0.65 26.95
N PRO A 237 5.17 0.16 28.20
CA PRO A 237 4.90 1.01 29.34
C PRO A 237 5.94 2.12 29.57
N GLN A 238 7.12 2.05 28.94
CA GLN A 238 8.20 3.04 28.99
C GLN A 238 8.19 4.00 27.78
N GLY A 239 7.17 3.93 26.92
CA GLY A 239 7.06 4.80 25.75
C GLY A 239 7.90 4.39 24.54
N LYS A 240 8.52 3.21 24.54
CA LYS A 240 9.29 2.70 23.39
C LYS A 240 8.39 1.92 22.44
N LEU A 241 8.70 1.93 21.16
CA LEU A 241 7.92 1.18 20.17
C LEU A 241 8.17 -0.32 20.23
N ASP A 242 7.07 -1.08 20.23
CA ASP A 242 7.11 -2.52 20.08
C ASP A 242 7.53 -2.94 18.67
N LYS A 243 8.27 -4.06 18.59
CA LYS A 243 8.57 -4.71 17.32
C LYS A 243 7.36 -5.49 16.81
N ALA A 244 7.33 -5.76 15.51
CA ALA A 244 6.31 -6.61 14.91
C ALA A 244 6.30 -8.00 15.58
N THR A 245 5.15 -8.41 16.10
CA THR A 245 4.97 -9.69 16.81
C THR A 245 4.53 -10.81 15.87
N THR A 246 3.62 -10.52 14.94
CA THR A 246 3.06 -11.52 14.01
C THR A 246 3.91 -11.70 12.75
N ALA A 247 3.89 -12.91 12.17
CA ALA A 247 4.58 -13.18 10.91
C ALA A 247 4.04 -12.35 9.74
N GLU A 248 2.73 -12.08 9.75
CA GLU A 248 2.05 -11.25 8.75
C GLU A 248 2.58 -9.81 8.75
N VAL A 249 2.64 -9.16 9.91
CA VAL A 249 3.15 -7.78 10.02
C VAL A 249 4.64 -7.72 9.69
N LYS A 250 5.43 -8.73 10.08
CA LYS A 250 6.85 -8.82 9.69
C LYS A 250 7.04 -8.91 8.17
N ALA A 251 6.22 -9.71 7.49
CA ALA A 251 6.26 -9.82 6.04
C ALA A 251 5.81 -8.52 5.36
N ALA A 252 4.78 -7.86 5.91
CA ALA A 252 4.29 -6.57 5.43
C ALA A 252 5.36 -5.47 5.56
N ASP A 253 6.03 -5.38 6.72
CA ASP A 253 7.15 -4.45 6.94
C ASP A 253 8.27 -4.69 5.94
N ALA A 254 8.68 -5.96 5.76
CA ALA A 254 9.72 -6.31 4.80
C ALA A 254 9.34 -6.01 3.34
N ALA A 255 8.05 -6.07 2.99
CA ALA A 255 7.57 -5.69 1.66
C ALA A 255 7.60 -4.17 1.46
N LEU A 256 7.13 -3.39 2.45
CA LEU A 256 7.09 -1.93 2.39
C LEU A 256 8.49 -1.31 2.34
N LEU A 257 9.43 -1.85 3.12
CA LEU A 257 10.79 -1.32 3.23
C LEU A 257 11.67 -1.56 1.99
N ARG A 258 11.18 -2.29 0.98
CA ARG A 258 11.84 -2.40 -0.34
C ARG A 258 11.71 -1.14 -1.18
N PHE A 259 10.73 -0.30 -0.87
CA PHE A 259 10.45 0.91 -1.61
C PHE A 259 11.11 2.11 -0.92
N PRO A 260 11.79 2.99 -1.67
CA PRO A 260 12.20 4.28 -1.12
C PRO A 260 10.97 5.15 -0.88
N MET A 261 11.03 6.02 0.14
CA MET A 261 9.92 6.94 0.44
C MET A 261 9.48 7.78 -0.77
N THR A 262 10.41 8.12 -1.67
CA THR A 262 10.13 8.91 -2.88
C THR A 262 9.27 8.20 -3.92
N ALA A 263 9.13 6.87 -3.84
CA ALA A 263 8.23 6.09 -4.70
C ALA A 263 6.78 6.07 -4.18
N LEU A 264 6.55 6.53 -2.95
CA LEU A 264 5.24 6.51 -2.30
C LEU A 264 4.44 7.75 -2.68
N SER A 265 3.21 7.53 -3.08
CA SER A 265 2.34 8.52 -3.75
C SER A 265 1.08 8.84 -2.97
N THR A 266 0.67 7.98 -2.04
CA THR A 266 -0.55 8.17 -1.24
C THR A 266 -0.24 8.37 0.25
N PRO A 267 -1.10 9.09 1.01
CA PRO A 267 -0.93 9.25 2.46
C PRO A 267 -0.89 7.91 3.20
N ARG A 268 -1.70 6.92 2.77
CA ARG A 268 -1.70 5.57 3.33
C ARG A 268 -0.40 4.81 3.05
N GLU A 269 0.16 4.93 1.84
CA GLU A 269 1.47 4.33 1.51
C GLU A 269 2.57 4.92 2.40
N LEU A 270 2.60 6.26 2.55
CA LEU A 270 3.54 6.97 3.41
C LEU A 270 3.40 6.57 4.89
N ALA A 271 2.17 6.52 5.40
CA ALA A 271 1.91 6.13 6.78
C ALA A 271 2.31 4.67 7.05
N ALA A 272 1.95 3.74 6.16
CA ALA A 272 2.32 2.32 6.28
C ALA A 272 3.85 2.14 6.28
N TRP A 273 4.55 2.83 5.38
CA TRP A 273 6.00 2.82 5.33
C TRP A 273 6.64 3.45 6.58
N GLY A 274 6.07 4.54 7.08
CA GLY A 274 6.51 5.19 8.32
C GLY A 274 6.36 4.26 9.53
N VAL A 275 5.21 3.60 9.67
CA VAL A 275 4.95 2.61 10.71
C VAL A 275 5.90 1.41 10.62
N ALA A 276 6.20 0.92 9.41
CA ALA A 276 7.17 -0.14 9.19
C ALA A 276 8.58 0.28 9.63
N ASN A 277 9.03 1.49 9.31
CA ASN A 277 10.30 2.04 9.79
C ASN A 277 10.32 2.19 11.31
N ALA A 278 9.21 2.60 11.90
CA ALA A 278 9.07 2.78 13.34
C ALA A 278 9.33 1.47 14.10
N ARG A 279 8.69 0.36 13.67
CA ARG A 279 8.92 -0.98 14.24
C ARG A 279 10.33 -1.53 13.99
N ASN A 280 11.01 -1.03 12.98
CA ASN A 280 12.41 -1.37 12.66
C ASN A 280 13.41 -0.37 13.28
N ASN A 281 12.96 0.43 14.26
CA ASN A 281 13.78 1.37 15.01
C ASN A 281 14.43 2.48 14.17
N ASN A 282 13.88 2.78 12.99
CA ASN A 282 14.27 3.92 12.16
C ASN A 282 13.29 5.09 12.39
N LEU A 283 13.38 5.69 13.57
CA LEU A 283 12.40 6.67 14.06
C LEU A 283 12.41 7.97 13.25
N ASP A 284 13.57 8.42 12.76
CA ASP A 284 13.66 9.66 11.99
C ASP A 284 12.95 9.55 10.64
N SER A 285 13.19 8.44 9.93
CA SER A 285 12.49 8.19 8.66
C SER A 285 11.00 7.98 8.88
N ALA A 286 10.63 7.29 9.97
CA ALA A 286 9.24 7.10 10.36
C ALA A 286 8.53 8.44 10.60
N ALA A 287 9.15 9.33 11.37
CA ALA A 287 8.62 10.65 11.69
C ALA A 287 8.38 11.49 10.43
N VAL A 288 9.34 11.52 9.50
CA VAL A 288 9.23 12.26 8.24
C VAL A 288 8.05 11.73 7.41
N ALA A 289 7.95 10.41 7.22
CA ALA A 289 6.88 9.83 6.42
C ALA A 289 5.49 10.02 7.03
N LEU A 290 5.37 9.84 8.35
CA LEU A 290 4.11 10.04 9.06
C LEU A 290 3.71 11.52 9.12
N GLN A 291 4.66 12.44 9.22
CA GLN A 291 4.39 13.88 9.13
C GLN A 291 3.82 14.26 7.77
N GLU A 292 4.38 13.74 6.67
CA GLU A 292 3.82 13.95 5.33
C GLU A 292 2.43 13.33 5.18
N ALA A 293 2.22 12.12 5.71
CA ALA A 293 0.90 11.47 5.70
C ALA A 293 -0.16 12.28 6.47
N THR A 294 0.15 12.72 7.70
CA THR A 294 -0.74 13.55 8.52
C THR A 294 -0.97 14.93 7.91
N ARG A 295 0.02 15.51 7.21
CA ARG A 295 -0.18 16.78 6.49
C ARG A 295 -1.14 16.62 5.32
N ALA A 296 -1.03 15.50 4.60
CA ALA A 296 -1.86 15.21 3.43
C ALA A 296 -3.30 14.80 3.82
N ASP A 297 -3.48 14.12 4.94
CA ASP A 297 -4.80 13.82 5.53
C ASP A 297 -4.81 14.09 7.05
N PRO A 298 -5.11 15.34 7.47
CA PRO A 298 -5.14 15.71 8.89
C PRO A 298 -6.33 15.13 9.65
N SER A 299 -7.30 14.52 8.95
CA SER A 299 -8.53 14.01 9.56
C SER A 299 -8.41 12.56 10.03
N ASP A 300 -7.44 11.80 9.50
CA ASP A 300 -7.24 10.40 9.87
C ASP A 300 -6.53 10.28 11.24
N PRO A 301 -7.22 9.77 12.28
CA PRO A 301 -6.64 9.62 13.61
C PRO A 301 -5.50 8.60 13.63
N LEU A 302 -5.48 7.61 12.73
CA LEU A 302 -4.43 6.59 12.70
C LEU A 302 -3.06 7.22 12.39
N PHE A 303 -3.02 8.21 11.49
CA PHE A 303 -1.77 8.88 11.12
C PHE A 303 -1.25 9.73 12.28
N LYS A 304 -2.15 10.49 12.93
CA LYS A 304 -1.82 11.29 14.11
C LYS A 304 -1.29 10.43 15.24
N GLN A 305 -1.99 9.35 15.58
CA GLN A 305 -1.59 8.44 16.65
C GLN A 305 -0.27 7.73 16.33
N ALA A 306 -0.06 7.29 15.09
CA ALA A 306 1.21 6.69 14.69
C ALA A 306 2.37 7.68 14.78
N LEU A 307 2.19 8.93 14.30
CA LEU A 307 3.19 9.99 14.43
C LEU A 307 3.47 10.32 15.90
N ALA A 308 2.42 10.43 16.72
CA ALA A 308 2.57 10.69 18.15
C ALA A 308 3.35 9.58 18.85
N LYS A 309 3.08 8.30 18.54
CA LYS A 309 3.84 7.16 19.09
C LYS A 309 5.33 7.22 18.69
N VAL A 310 5.63 7.64 17.47
CA VAL A 310 7.03 7.86 17.03
C VAL A 310 7.68 9.01 17.80
N TYR A 311 6.99 10.13 17.97
CA TYR A 311 7.50 11.25 18.78
C TYR A 311 7.71 10.88 20.24
N THR A 312 6.80 10.11 20.84
CA THR A 312 6.97 9.55 22.18
C THR A 312 8.23 8.69 22.28
N ALA A 313 8.46 7.79 21.32
CA ALA A 313 9.68 6.97 21.31
C ALA A 313 10.97 7.77 21.04
N GLN A 314 10.85 8.97 20.45
CA GLN A 314 11.93 9.95 20.32
C GLN A 314 12.08 10.86 21.57
N SER A 315 11.29 10.64 22.63
CA SER A 315 11.22 11.50 23.82
C SER A 315 10.78 12.94 23.52
N ARG A 316 10.00 13.14 22.44
CA ARG A 316 9.45 14.44 22.01
C ARG A 316 7.98 14.56 22.41
N ASN A 317 7.70 14.44 23.71
CA ASN A 317 6.34 14.33 24.25
C ASN A 317 5.46 15.55 23.93
N ASP A 318 6.02 16.76 23.96
CA ASP A 318 5.30 17.99 23.58
C ASP A 318 4.82 17.96 22.12
N ALA A 319 5.67 17.46 21.21
CA ALA A 319 5.32 17.32 19.80
C ALA A 319 4.26 16.22 19.61
N ALA A 320 4.32 15.13 20.39
CA ALA A 320 3.31 14.08 20.37
C ALA A 320 1.93 14.62 20.77
N LEU A 321 1.85 15.38 21.87
CA LEU A 321 0.62 16.02 22.33
C LEU A 321 0.08 17.06 21.34
N GLN A 322 0.97 17.81 20.68
CA GLN A 322 0.56 18.78 19.66
C GLN A 322 -0.11 18.10 18.47
N VAL A 323 0.41 16.95 18.01
CA VAL A 323 -0.18 16.17 16.91
C VAL A 323 -1.54 15.57 17.30
N LEU A 324 -1.71 15.18 18.57
CA LEU A 324 -2.93 14.58 19.09
C LEU A 324 -4.05 15.59 19.39
N GLN A 325 -3.87 16.89 19.12
CA GLN A 325 -4.95 17.86 19.33
C GLN A 325 -6.22 17.46 18.55
N GLY A 326 -7.31 17.23 19.29
CA GLY A 326 -8.59 16.75 18.75
C GLY A 326 -8.76 15.23 18.74
N ASP A 327 -7.74 14.47 19.11
CA ASP A 327 -7.75 13.00 19.28
C ASP A 327 -7.16 12.62 20.66
N ASN A 328 -7.91 13.00 21.70
CA ASN A 328 -7.43 12.93 23.09
C ASN A 328 -7.71 11.59 23.78
N ASP A 329 -8.47 10.69 23.15
CA ASP A 329 -8.93 9.44 23.77
C ASP A 329 -8.14 8.23 23.23
N SER A 330 -6.82 8.33 23.31
CA SER A 330 -5.89 7.27 22.88
C SER A 330 -4.88 6.92 23.97
N GLU A 331 -4.37 5.70 23.94
CA GLU A 331 -3.30 5.21 24.82
C GLU A 331 -2.05 6.11 24.79
N VAL A 332 -1.67 6.59 23.60
CA VAL A 332 -0.53 7.50 23.46
C VAL A 332 -0.84 8.88 24.06
N ALA A 333 -2.07 9.37 23.99
CA ALA A 333 -2.46 10.60 24.68
C ALA A 333 -2.38 10.44 26.21
N LEU A 334 -2.83 9.30 26.74
CA LEU A 334 -2.70 8.94 28.15
C LEU A 334 -1.23 8.95 28.60
N PHE A 335 -0.36 8.25 27.87
CA PHE A 335 1.08 8.20 28.20
C PHE A 335 1.70 9.60 28.23
N ASN A 336 1.52 10.40 27.18
CA ASN A 336 2.17 11.70 27.11
C ASN A 336 1.61 12.70 28.14
N ALA A 337 0.35 12.56 28.56
CA ALA A 337 -0.23 13.41 29.60
C ALA A 337 0.48 13.25 30.96
N LEU A 338 1.08 12.08 31.25
CA LEU A 338 1.88 11.86 32.46
C LEU A 338 3.13 12.74 32.55
N TYR A 339 3.59 13.27 31.42
CA TYR A 339 4.78 14.12 31.33
C TYR A 339 4.43 15.62 31.28
N GLU A 340 3.14 15.98 31.29
CA GLU A 340 2.71 17.37 31.45
C GLU A 340 2.82 17.82 32.91
N ALA A 341 2.89 19.13 33.15
CA ALA A 341 3.07 19.67 34.49
C ALA A 341 1.88 19.35 35.43
N PRO A 342 2.14 18.93 36.69
CA PRO A 342 1.12 18.81 37.72
C PRO A 342 0.43 20.15 38.04
N PRO A 343 -0.88 20.17 38.38
CA PRO A 343 -1.76 19.01 38.48
C PRO A 343 -2.41 18.60 37.15
N GLY A 344 -2.22 19.40 36.09
CA GLY A 344 -2.89 19.21 34.81
C GLY A 344 -2.59 17.85 34.17
N GLY A 345 -1.31 17.45 34.16
CA GLY A 345 -0.87 16.21 33.52
C GLY A 345 -1.55 14.95 34.05
N PHE A 346 -1.37 14.64 35.34
CA PHE A 346 -2.03 13.47 35.94
C PHE A 346 -3.56 13.57 35.93
N THR A 347 -4.14 14.77 36.00
CA THR A 347 -5.60 14.93 35.96
C THR A 347 -6.12 14.51 34.59
N LYS A 348 -5.49 15.00 33.53
CA LYS A 348 -5.80 14.63 32.14
C LYS A 348 -5.54 13.14 31.89
N ALA A 349 -4.44 12.58 32.41
CA ALA A 349 -4.15 11.15 32.32
C ALA A 349 -5.25 10.30 32.97
N ILE A 350 -5.70 10.64 34.18
CA ILE A 350 -6.79 9.94 34.87
C ILE A 350 -8.09 10.03 34.05
N GLU A 351 -8.42 11.21 33.52
CA GLU A 351 -9.62 11.39 32.69
C GLU A 351 -9.60 10.54 31.42
N ILE A 352 -8.48 10.51 30.69
CA ILE A 352 -8.32 9.69 29.48
C ILE A 352 -8.37 8.21 29.85
N GLY A 353 -7.57 7.79 30.83
CA GLY A 353 -7.47 6.40 31.22
C GLY A 353 -8.78 5.82 31.77
N THR A 354 -9.57 6.61 32.51
CA THR A 354 -10.89 6.17 32.97
C THR A 354 -11.90 6.00 31.83
N ARG A 355 -11.83 6.82 30.77
CA ARG A 355 -12.62 6.60 29.55
C ARG A 355 -12.16 5.35 28.79
N LEU A 356 -10.84 5.16 28.64
CA LEU A 356 -10.27 3.96 28.01
C LEU A 356 -10.65 2.69 28.79
N ALA A 357 -10.68 2.73 30.12
CA ALA A 357 -11.06 1.60 30.97
C ALA A 357 -12.52 1.13 30.78
N GLN A 358 -13.38 1.96 30.16
CA GLN A 358 -14.76 1.59 29.83
C GLN A 358 -14.88 0.89 28.47
N GLN A 359 -13.81 0.87 27.66
CA GLN A 359 -13.82 0.25 26.35
C GLN A 359 -13.67 -1.28 26.44
N PRO A 360 -14.24 -2.04 25.48
CA PRO A 360 -14.06 -3.48 25.43
C PRO A 360 -12.57 -3.88 25.35
N GLY A 361 -12.15 -4.84 26.18
CA GLY A 361 -10.77 -5.34 26.20
C GLY A 361 -9.79 -4.50 27.03
N ALA A 362 -10.24 -3.41 27.66
CA ALA A 362 -9.40 -2.59 28.53
C ALA A 362 -8.88 -3.36 29.76
N ASP A 363 -9.63 -4.36 30.23
CA ASP A 363 -9.26 -5.28 31.32
C ASP A 363 -8.05 -6.17 31.00
N ALA A 364 -7.72 -6.33 29.72
CA ALA A 364 -6.53 -7.02 29.25
C ALA A 364 -5.38 -6.06 28.88
N ASN A 365 -5.59 -4.75 29.01
CA ASN A 365 -4.63 -3.74 28.60
C ASN A 365 -3.63 -3.42 29.72
N LEU A 366 -2.49 -4.10 29.70
CA LEU A 366 -1.44 -3.93 30.70
C LEU A 366 -0.95 -2.48 30.82
N ASN A 367 -0.72 -1.82 29.69
CA ASN A 367 -0.16 -0.47 29.66
C ASN A 367 -1.11 0.54 30.31
N LEU A 368 -2.40 0.44 29.99
CA LEU A 368 -3.45 1.28 30.59
C LEU A 368 -3.39 1.27 32.11
N HIS A 369 -3.32 0.08 32.72
CA HIS A 369 -3.28 -0.06 34.18
C HIS A 369 -1.95 0.45 34.78
N ILE A 370 -0.81 0.24 34.10
CA ILE A 370 0.47 0.78 34.56
C ILE A 370 0.46 2.32 34.54
N TRP A 371 -0.05 2.93 33.47
CA TRP A 371 -0.10 4.38 33.34
C TRP A 371 -1.13 5.02 34.26
N LEU A 372 -2.29 4.38 34.50
CA LEU A 372 -3.24 4.82 35.51
C LEU A 372 -2.67 4.73 36.92
N ALA A 373 -1.96 3.64 37.27
CA ALA A 373 -1.26 3.54 38.55
C ALA A 373 -0.27 4.70 38.73
N SER A 374 0.49 5.02 37.68
CA SER A 374 1.44 6.13 37.66
C SER A 374 0.75 7.48 37.84
N ALA A 375 -0.36 7.73 37.12
CA ALA A 375 -1.15 8.96 37.27
C ALA A 375 -1.68 9.15 38.70
N TYR A 376 -2.21 8.09 39.31
CA TYR A 376 -2.65 8.13 40.71
C TYR A 376 -1.47 8.27 41.69
N GLY A 377 -0.30 7.74 41.37
CA GLY A 377 0.94 7.99 42.10
C GLY A 377 1.36 9.47 42.09
N GLN A 378 1.33 10.11 40.92
CA GLN A 378 1.58 11.54 40.79
C GLN A 378 0.54 12.38 41.54
N GLN A 379 -0.75 11.98 41.48
CA GLN A 379 -1.82 12.62 42.24
C GLN A 379 -1.59 12.48 43.75
N HIS A 380 -1.14 11.32 44.23
CA HIS A 380 -0.78 11.10 45.63
C HIS A 380 0.38 12.02 46.04
N ALA A 381 1.44 12.09 45.24
CA ALA A 381 2.60 12.96 45.51
C ALA A 381 2.19 14.43 45.60
N TYR A 382 1.33 14.89 44.69
CA TYR A 382 0.77 16.24 44.72
C TYR A 382 -0.07 16.49 45.97
N ALA A 383 -0.96 15.55 46.32
CA ALA A 383 -1.83 15.66 47.48
C ALA A 383 -1.03 15.80 48.79
N ILE A 384 0.04 15.02 48.95
CA ILE A 384 0.97 15.15 50.09
C ILE A 384 1.64 16.54 50.11
N LYS A 385 2.12 17.03 48.97
CA LYS A 385 2.72 18.39 48.86
C LYS A 385 1.75 19.51 49.22
N THR A 386 0.45 19.30 49.02
CA THR A 386 -0.61 20.27 49.30
C THR A 386 -1.35 20.03 50.62
N ASP A 387 -0.85 19.14 51.47
CA ASP A 387 -1.46 18.76 52.75
C ASP A 387 -2.93 18.30 52.64
N ASN A 388 -3.30 17.66 51.52
CA ASN A 388 -4.64 17.14 51.27
C ASN A 388 -4.71 15.63 51.57
N SER A 389 -5.01 15.29 52.82
CA SER A 389 -5.00 13.91 53.31
C SER A 389 -6.09 13.02 52.70
N GLU A 390 -7.27 13.57 52.40
CA GLU A 390 -8.37 12.83 51.77
C GLU A 390 -7.99 12.44 50.33
N LEU A 391 -7.48 13.40 49.56
CA LEU A 391 -7.03 13.15 48.19
C LEU A 391 -5.85 12.17 48.17
N ALA A 392 -4.92 12.28 49.12
CA ALA A 392 -3.81 11.32 49.24
C ALA A 392 -4.34 9.90 49.51
N ALA A 393 -5.26 9.71 50.46
CA ALA A 393 -5.83 8.41 50.74
C ALA A 393 -6.55 7.80 49.52
N GLN A 394 -7.33 8.61 48.79
CA GLN A 394 -8.04 8.18 47.59
C GLN A 394 -7.07 7.83 46.44
N ALA A 395 -6.08 8.68 46.18
CA ALA A 395 -5.09 8.47 45.13
C ALA A 395 -4.26 7.21 45.39
N ARG A 396 -3.83 6.97 46.64
CA ARG A 396 -3.16 5.73 47.03
C ARG A 396 -4.02 4.51 46.76
N SER A 397 -5.29 4.53 47.20
CA SER A 397 -6.23 3.41 47.01
C SER A 397 -6.41 3.07 45.53
N ASN A 398 -6.58 4.11 44.70
CA ASN A 398 -6.70 3.94 43.25
C ASN A 398 -5.41 3.41 42.63
N ALA A 399 -4.24 3.93 43.01
CA ALA A 399 -2.96 3.43 42.51
C ALA A 399 -2.79 1.93 42.80
N ILE A 400 -3.11 1.48 44.02
CA ILE A 400 -3.02 0.06 44.41
C ILE A 400 -4.00 -0.80 43.59
N LYS A 401 -5.23 -0.32 43.37
CA LYS A 401 -6.21 -1.04 42.54
C LYS A 401 -5.69 -1.28 41.11
N GLU A 402 -5.06 -0.27 40.51
CA GLU A 402 -4.50 -0.38 39.17
C GLU A 402 -3.23 -1.26 39.14
N VAL A 403 -2.40 -1.22 40.18
CA VAL A 403 -1.28 -2.16 40.38
C VAL A 403 -1.79 -3.61 40.42
N GLU A 404 -2.85 -3.89 41.18
CA GLU A 404 -3.46 -5.22 41.24
C GLU A 404 -4.01 -5.66 39.88
N ALA A 405 -4.65 -4.75 39.13
CA ALA A 405 -5.15 -5.03 37.79
C ALA A 405 -4.01 -5.40 36.82
N ALA A 406 -2.92 -4.61 36.79
CA ALA A 406 -1.75 -4.90 35.97
C ALA A 406 -1.11 -6.26 36.31
N LEU A 407 -1.00 -6.59 37.60
CA LEU A 407 -0.43 -7.87 38.06
C LEU A 407 -1.29 -9.08 37.67
N LYS A 408 -2.62 -8.93 37.60
CA LYS A 408 -3.54 -9.98 37.12
C LYS A 408 -3.36 -10.29 35.64
N ILE A 409 -3.03 -9.27 34.83
CA ILE A 409 -2.79 -9.43 33.39
C ILE A 409 -1.45 -10.10 33.13
N SER A 410 -0.38 -9.56 33.71
CA SER A 410 0.97 -10.11 33.53
C SER A 410 1.86 -9.78 34.71
N THR A 411 1.91 -10.67 35.70
CA THR A 411 2.82 -10.53 36.85
C THR A 411 4.28 -10.44 36.43
N MET A 412 4.68 -11.20 35.40
CA MET A 412 6.08 -11.25 34.93
C MET A 412 6.57 -9.89 34.41
N ILE A 413 5.72 -9.15 33.69
CA ILE A 413 6.08 -7.86 33.11
C ILE A 413 5.78 -6.74 34.11
N ALA A 414 4.60 -6.75 34.76
CA ALA A 414 4.14 -5.66 35.61
C ALA A 414 4.94 -5.52 36.91
N LYS A 415 5.24 -6.64 37.60
CA LYS A 415 5.87 -6.61 38.93
C LYS A 415 7.23 -5.87 38.95
N PRO A 416 8.21 -6.18 38.07
CA PRO A 416 9.49 -5.46 38.09
C PRO A 416 9.34 -3.98 37.73
N LEU A 417 8.46 -3.63 36.79
CA LEU A 417 8.23 -2.24 36.39
C LEU A 417 7.62 -1.41 37.51
N LEU A 418 6.51 -1.87 38.09
CA LEU A 418 5.81 -1.18 39.18
C LEU A 418 6.66 -1.11 40.45
N ARG A 419 7.47 -2.13 40.72
CA ARG A 419 8.47 -2.07 41.80
C ARG A 419 9.51 -1.00 41.54
N GLY A 420 9.96 -0.84 40.29
CA GLY A 420 10.89 0.23 39.88
C GLY A 420 10.31 1.63 40.12
N LEU A 421 9.02 1.83 39.81
CA LEU A 421 8.33 3.11 40.05
C LEU A 421 8.13 3.42 41.54
N TRP A 422 7.91 2.39 42.37
CA TRP A 422 7.69 2.55 43.81
C TRP A 422 8.99 2.65 44.62
N GLN A 423 9.95 1.76 44.34
CA GLN A 423 11.26 1.72 44.96
C GLN A 423 12.33 2.29 44.03
N ALA A 424 12.03 3.45 43.45
CA ALA A 424 12.92 4.17 42.55
C ALA A 424 14.29 4.41 43.18
N THR A 425 15.34 4.21 42.39
CA THR A 425 16.71 4.54 42.82
C THR A 425 16.95 6.04 42.60
N PRO A 426 17.70 6.73 43.48
CA PRO A 426 17.98 8.14 43.29
C PRO A 426 18.59 8.41 41.90
N GLY A 427 17.94 9.26 41.10
CA GLY A 427 18.37 9.61 39.74
C GLY A 427 17.68 8.86 38.60
N THR A 428 16.69 8.00 38.88
CA THR A 428 15.78 7.48 37.83
C THR A 428 14.81 8.55 37.37
N ALA A 429 14.49 8.55 36.08
CA ALA A 429 13.61 9.56 35.47
C ALA A 429 12.13 9.41 35.87
N ASP A 430 11.65 8.19 36.10
CA ASP A 430 10.29 7.89 36.53
C ASP A 430 10.28 7.33 37.96
N ASP A 431 9.51 7.97 38.84
CA ASP A 431 9.36 7.61 40.26
C ASP A 431 7.91 7.80 40.75
N ASP A 432 6.94 7.65 39.85
CA ASP A 432 5.55 8.08 40.05
C ASP A 432 4.88 7.50 41.31
N LEU A 433 5.26 6.28 41.73
CA LEU A 433 4.71 5.61 42.90
C LEU A 433 5.52 5.84 44.18
N SER A 434 6.67 6.50 44.10
CA SER A 434 7.64 6.65 45.21
C SER A 434 7.14 7.48 46.39
N SER A 435 6.09 8.29 46.17
CA SER A 435 5.44 9.06 47.22
C SER A 435 4.67 8.17 48.21
N ILE A 436 4.31 6.94 47.80
CA ILE A 436 3.73 5.93 48.70
C ILE A 436 4.86 5.32 49.53
N ARG A 437 4.63 5.25 50.85
CA ARG A 437 5.64 4.83 51.84
C ARG A 437 6.31 3.50 51.43
N LYS A 438 7.63 3.38 51.63
CA LYS A 438 8.42 2.20 51.19
C LYS A 438 8.05 0.89 51.92
N ASP A 439 7.41 1.00 53.07
CA ASP A 439 6.88 -0.09 53.89
C ASP A 439 5.34 -0.16 53.84
N ASP A 440 4.74 0.36 52.77
CA ASP A 440 3.31 0.24 52.52
C ASP A 440 2.89 -1.24 52.48
N PRO A 441 1.92 -1.68 53.31
CA PRO A 441 1.60 -3.09 53.46
C PRO A 441 1.02 -3.71 52.17
N ASP A 442 0.25 -2.93 51.40
CA ASP A 442 -0.39 -3.42 50.19
C ASP A 442 0.64 -3.56 49.06
N LEU A 443 1.45 -2.52 48.82
CA LEU A 443 2.50 -2.60 47.81
C LEU A 443 3.60 -3.61 48.18
N SER A 444 3.93 -3.74 49.47
CA SER A 444 4.87 -4.77 49.94
C SER A 444 4.36 -6.18 49.62
N ARG A 445 3.07 -6.45 49.84
CA ARG A 445 2.45 -7.74 49.51
C ARG A 445 2.44 -8.01 48.01
N LEU A 446 2.28 -6.99 47.18
CA LEU A 446 2.10 -7.12 45.74
C LEU A 446 3.43 -7.13 44.96
N LEU A 447 4.42 -6.35 45.38
CA LEU A 447 5.62 -6.03 44.58
C LEU A 447 6.93 -6.58 45.13
N LEU A 448 6.97 -7.04 46.39
CA LEU A 448 8.11 -7.79 46.94
C LEU A 448 7.88 -9.29 46.76
#